data_AF-A0A2I1WHI1-F1
#
_entry.id   AF-A0A2I1WHI1-F1
#
_cell.length_a   1.000
_cell.length_b   1.000
_cell.length_c   1.000
_cell.angle_alpha   90.00
_cell.angle_beta   90.00
_cell.angle_gamma   90.00
#
_symmetry.space_group_name_H-M   'P 1'
#
loop_
_entity.id
_entity.type
_entity.pdbx_description
1 polymer ?
#
loop_
_entity_poly.entity_id
_entity_poly.type
_entity_poly.pdbx_seq_one_letter_code
_entity_poly.pdbx_strand_id
1 'polypeptide(L)'
;MKLKVLSTFDLTYNTKKTHKHIVLVALQGTNDLQGNKHLLTEDGIKHEILGQEWICSRESWDNNIISLGVEAPFDYDECELVP
;
A
#
# COMPACT_ATOMS: atom_id res chain seq x y z
N MET A 1 6.16 12.04 2.20
CA MET A 1 4.76 12.55 2.32
C MET A 1 4.02 11.55 3.16
N LYS A 2 3.45 11.97 4.28
CA LYS A 2 2.79 11.06 5.22
C LYS A 2 1.42 10.64 4.71
N LEU A 3 1.18 9.33 4.73
CA LEU A 3 -0.05 8.67 4.35
C LEU A 3 -0.62 7.96 5.57
N LYS A 4 -1.95 8.01 5.70
CA LYS A 4 -2.68 7.30 6.74
C LYS A 4 -3.10 5.93 6.21
N VAL A 5 -2.83 4.88 6.97
CA VAL A 5 -3.34 3.53 6.70
C VAL A 5 -4.78 3.47 7.17
N LEU A 6 -5.70 3.15 6.25
CA LEU A 6 -7.12 3.03 6.54
C LEU A 6 -7.50 1.58 6.88
N SER A 7 -6.90 0.63 6.17
CA SER A 7 -7.14 -0.78 6.34
C SER A 7 -6.08 -1.61 5.62
N THR A 8 -5.89 -2.82 6.12
CA THR A 8 -5.02 -3.84 5.53
C THR A 8 -5.85 -5.09 5.25
N PHE A 9 -5.63 -5.71 4.10
CA PHE A 9 -6.33 -6.93 3.67
C PHE A 9 -5.31 -7.94 3.16
N ASP A 10 -5.22 -9.08 3.84
CA ASP A 10 -4.34 -10.17 3.40
C ASP A 10 -4.86 -10.78 2.09
N LEU A 11 -4.07 -10.64 1.03
CA LEU A 11 -4.23 -11.39 -0.20
C LEU A 11 -3.27 -12.57 -0.18
N THR A 12 -3.78 -13.74 0.20
CA THR A 12 -3.03 -14.98 0.00
C THR A 12 -3.03 -15.35 -1.48
N TYR A 13 -2.08 -14.80 -2.24
CA TYR A 13 -1.92 -15.12 -3.66
C TYR A 13 -1.17 -16.45 -3.80
N ASN A 14 -1.90 -17.55 -4.02
CA ASN A 14 -1.31 -18.87 -4.25
C ASN A 14 -0.90 -19.03 -5.73
N THR A 15 0.09 -18.26 -6.18
CA THR A 15 0.71 -18.50 -7.50
C THR A 15 1.91 -19.41 -7.33
N LYS A 16 1.96 -20.48 -8.13
CA LYS A 16 2.92 -21.60 -8.06
C LYS A 16 4.41 -21.24 -8.19
N LYS A 17 4.83 -19.96 -8.11
CA LYS A 17 6.21 -19.54 -8.38
C LYS A 17 6.86 -18.61 -7.35
N THR A 18 6.16 -18.10 -6.34
CA THR A 18 6.79 -17.29 -5.27
C THR A 18 5.90 -17.32 -4.02
N HIS A 19 6.40 -17.83 -2.90
CA HIS A 19 5.72 -17.84 -1.60
C HIS A 19 5.72 -16.44 -0.93
N LYS A 20 5.39 -15.39 -1.67
CA LYS A 20 5.28 -14.05 -1.10
C LYS A 20 3.85 -13.81 -0.66
N HIS A 21 3.66 -13.67 0.65
CA HIS A 21 2.39 -13.22 1.22
C HIS A 21 2.26 -11.73 0.95
N ILE A 22 1.16 -11.31 0.32
CA ILE A 22 0.93 -9.93 -0.09
C ILE A 22 -0.24 -9.38 0.74
N VAL A 23 -0.10 -8.16 1.22
CA VAL A 23 -1.15 -7.40 1.89
C VAL A 23 -1.54 -6.25 0.99
N LEU A 24 -2.85 -6.04 0.79
CA LEU A 24 -3.35 -4.79 0.25
C LEU A 24 -3.51 -3.77 1.37
N VAL A 25 -2.95 -2.59 1.16
CA VAL A 25 -2.99 -1.49 2.10
C VAL A 25 -3.76 -0.35 1.45
N ALA A 26 -4.87 0.05 2.07
CA ALA A 26 -5.60 1.24 1.70
C ALA A 26 -4.97 2.45 2.40
N LEU A 27 -4.51 3.42 1.61
CA LEU A 27 -3.77 4.58 2.08
C LEU A 27 -4.51 5.87 1.71
N GLN A 28 -4.63 6.78 2.66
CA GLN A 28 -5.19 8.11 2.44
C GLN A 28 -4.08 9.17 2.43
N GLY A 29 -4.15 10.07 1.45
CA GLY A 29 -3.34 11.27 1.38
C GLY A 29 -3.00 11.69 -0.05
N THR A 30 -2.98 10.74 -1.00
CA THR A 30 -2.65 10.99 -2.40
C THR A 30 -3.42 10.06 -3.32
N ASN A 31 -3.63 10.48 -4.58
CA ASN A 31 -4.11 9.64 -5.68
C ASN A 31 -2.99 9.13 -6.60
N ASP A 32 -1.75 9.60 -6.38
CA ASP A 32 -0.60 9.33 -7.24
C ASP A 32 0.62 8.87 -6.42
N LEU A 33 1.35 7.90 -6.99
CA LEU A 33 2.59 7.36 -6.47
C LEU A 33 3.81 8.21 -6.87
N GLN A 34 3.73 9.03 -7.91
CA GLN A 34 4.82 9.91 -8.39
C GLN A 34 6.18 9.19 -8.58
N GLY A 35 6.15 7.91 -8.95
CA GLY A 35 7.36 7.10 -9.14
C GLY A 35 8.01 6.56 -7.86
N ASN A 36 7.40 6.78 -6.69
CA ASN A 36 7.82 6.16 -5.44
C ASN A 36 7.61 4.64 -5.50
N LYS A 37 8.60 3.88 -5.00
CA LYS A 37 8.61 2.40 -5.06
C LYS A 37 8.48 1.75 -3.69
N HIS A 38 8.53 2.53 -2.62
CA HIS A 38 8.48 1.99 -1.27
C HIS A 38 7.53 2.78 -0.36
N LEU A 39 6.99 2.06 0.62
CA LEU A 39 6.39 2.62 1.82
C LEU A 39 7.40 2.56 2.96
N LEU A 40 7.78 3.72 3.50
CA LEU A 40 8.60 3.84 4.70
C LEU A 40 7.69 3.93 5.91
N THR A 41 7.80 2.98 6.84
CA THR A 41 7.01 2.95 8.08
C THR A 41 7.65 3.84 9.14
N GLU A 42 6.92 4.12 10.22
CA GLU A 42 7.42 4.94 11.34
C GLU A 42 8.66 4.35 12.02
N ASP A 43 8.79 3.02 12.03
CA ASP A 43 9.95 2.30 12.55
C ASP A 43 11.16 2.32 11.59
N GLY A 44 11.05 3.00 10.44
CA GLY A 44 12.10 3.11 9.44
C GLY A 44 12.22 1.90 8.50
N ILE A 45 11.23 1.01 8.49
CA ILE A 45 11.21 -0.18 7.63
C ILE A 45 10.65 0.20 6.25
N LYS A 46 11.29 -0.30 5.19
CA LYS A 46 10.85 -0.08 3.80
C LYS A 46 10.13 -1.30 3.28
N HIS A 47 8.89 -1.11 2.84
CA HIS A 47 8.11 -2.12 2.13
C HIS A 47 8.07 -1.77 0.64
N GLU A 48 8.43 -2.72 -0.22
CA GLU A 48 8.33 -2.57 -1.67
C GLU A 48 6.86 -2.53 -2.11
N ILE A 49 6.53 -1.56 -2.96
CA ILE A 49 5.22 -1.46 -3.62
C ILE A 49 5.23 -2.41 -4.81
N LEU A 50 4.47 -3.50 -4.70
CA LEU A 50 4.38 -4.54 -5.72
C LEU A 50 3.45 -4.16 -6.86
N GLY A 51 2.50 -3.26 -6.59
CA GLY A 51 1.53 -2.78 -7.56
C GLY A 51 0.51 -1.84 -6.95
N GLN A 52 -0.11 -1.04 -7.80
CA GLN A 52 -1.28 -0.25 -7.45
C GLN A 52 -2.53 -1.01 -7.88
N GLU A 53 -3.39 -1.32 -6.93
CA GLU A 53 -4.68 -1.95 -7.21
C GLU A 53 -5.75 -0.88 -7.47
N TRP A 54 -6.64 -1.15 -8.42
CA TRP A 54 -7.68 -0.20 -8.82
C TRP A 54 -8.71 -0.01 -7.72
N ILE A 55 -8.80 1.22 -7.21
CA ILE A 55 -9.96 1.66 -6.46
C ILE A 55 -11.00 2.20 -7.45
N CYS A 56 -12.14 1.53 -7.52
CA CYS A 56 -13.17 1.79 -8.53
C CYS A 56 -14.25 2.79 -8.07
N SER A 57 -14.05 3.52 -6.96
CA SER A 57 -15.07 4.44 -6.42
C SER A 57 -14.65 5.90 -6.54
N ARG A 58 -15.59 6.75 -6.99
CA ARG A 58 -15.39 8.21 -7.05
C ARG A 58 -15.18 8.82 -5.66
N GLU A 59 -15.85 8.27 -4.66
CA GLU A 59 -15.70 8.69 -3.26
C GLU A 59 -14.25 8.51 -2.78
N SER A 60 -13.62 7.38 -3.10
CA SER A 60 -12.22 7.14 -2.73
C SER A 60 -11.26 8.10 -3.42
N TRP A 61 -11.50 8.38 -4.70
CA TRP A 61 -10.71 9.36 -5.45
C TRP A 61 -10.84 10.77 -4.86
N ASP A 62 -12.06 11.20 -4.56
CA ASP A 62 -12.34 12.51 -3.95
C ASP A 62 -11.71 12.62 -2.54
N ASN A 63 -11.51 11.49 -1.85
CA ASN A 63 -10.84 11.41 -0.55
C ASN A 63 -9.33 11.13 -0.61
N ASN A 64 -8.73 11.12 -1.81
CA ASN A 64 -7.32 10.81 -2.04
C ASN A 64 -6.88 9.46 -1.45
N ILE A 65 -7.63 8.40 -1.75
CA ILE A 65 -7.36 7.04 -1.27
C ILE A 65 -6.78 6.21 -2.42
N ILE A 66 -5.67 5.51 -2.16
CA ILE A 66 -5.04 4.53 -3.05
C ILE A 66 -4.91 3.17 -2.37
N SER A 67 -4.97 2.09 -3.14
CA SER A 67 -4.76 0.73 -2.65
C SER A 67 -3.46 0.19 -3.24
N LEU A 68 -2.53 -0.22 -2.39
CA LEU A 68 -1.22 -0.73 -2.80
C LEU A 68 -1.00 -2.15 -2.29
N GLY A 69 -0.41 -3.00 -3.11
CA GLY A 69 0.08 -4.30 -2.69
C GLY A 69 1.50 -4.20 -2.14
N VAL A 70 1.74 -4.75 -0.95
CA VAL A 70 3.07 -4.84 -0.30
C VAL A 70 3.29 -6.23 0.29
N GLU A 71 4.54 -6.58 0.57
CA GLU A 71 4.86 -7.85 1.25
C GLU A 71 4.42 -7.81 2.73
N ALA A 72 3.78 -8.90 3.17
CA ALA A 72 3.36 -9.11 4.54
C ALA A 72 4.56 -9.31 5.50
N PRO A 73 4.40 -9.04 6.80
CA PRO A 73 3.26 -8.36 7.43
C PRO A 73 3.31 -6.84 7.20
N PHE A 74 2.14 -6.20 7.20
CA PHE A 74 2.04 -4.74 7.21
C PHE A 74 0.98 -4.35 8.24
N ASP A 75 1.42 -3.88 9.40
CA ASP A 75 0.57 -3.54 10.55
C ASP A 75 1.05 -2.21 11.13
N TYR A 76 0.71 -1.13 10.43
CA TYR A 76 1.11 0.23 10.78
C TYR A 76 -0.07 1.17 10.54
N ASP A 77 -0.16 2.24 11.32
CA ASP A 77 -1.20 3.26 11.18
C ASP A 77 -0.84 4.33 10.13
N GLU A 78 0.45 4.51 9.87
CA GLU A 78 0.97 5.55 8.98
C GLU A 78 2.24 5.09 8.25
N CYS A 79 2.46 5.66 7.07
CA CYS A 79 3.68 5.43 6.29
C CYS A 79 3.99 6.62 5.38
N GLU A 80 5.15 6.60 4.73
CA GLU A 80 5.54 7.60 3.74
C GLU A 80 5.89 6.96 2.40
N LEU A 81 5.45 7.61 1.31
CA LEU A 81 5.97 7.28 -0.02
C LEU A 81 7.41 7.76 -0.15
N VAL A 82 8.30 6.84 -0.53
CA VAL A 82 9.70 7.13 -0.82
C VAL A 82 10.17 6.47 -2.12
N PRO A 83 11.17 7.06 -2.81
CA PRO A 83 11.74 6.50 -4.04
C PRO A 83 12.25 5.06 -3.92
#